data_AF-A0A7T1HWJ5-F1
#
_entry.id   AF-A0A7T1HWJ5-F1
#
_cell.length_a   1.000
_cell.length_b   1.000
_cell.length_c   1.000
_cell.angle_alpha   90.00
_cell.angle_beta   90.00
_cell.angle_gamma   90.00
#
_symmetry.space_group_name_H-M   'P 1'
#
loop_
_entity.id
_entity.type
_entity.pdbx_description
1 polymer ?
#
loop_
_entity_poly.entity_id
_entity_poly.type
_entity_poly.pdbx_seq_one_letter_code
_entity_poly.pdbx_strand_id
1 'polypeptide(L)'
;MSRPLPWFWIALAAVLLLLPMPVGRFLLDLLGGLTLTLLLLPLLAGAAAWIGWQVLRSRLRPCPVCGVSSLAVDRCPACGSSMQASGSVSPGFTAPATEIDVTQVTINVEAVEVETSDSGSEQHRSPG
;
A
#
# COMPACT_ATOMS: atom_id res chain seq x y z
N MET A 1 30.62 74.96 -15.73
CA MET A 1 30.71 73.64 -16.41
C MET A 1 30.88 72.54 -15.37
N SER A 2 29.78 71.92 -14.94
CA SER A 2 29.77 70.75 -14.03
C SER A 2 30.01 69.48 -14.86
N ARG A 3 31.22 68.93 -14.79
CA ARG A 3 31.52 67.62 -15.39
C ARG A 3 30.67 66.57 -14.67
N PRO A 4 29.73 65.88 -15.33
CA PRO A 4 29.03 64.78 -14.68
C PRO A 4 30.10 63.78 -14.25
N LEU A 5 30.13 63.47 -12.96
CA LEU A 5 31.15 62.64 -12.33
C LEU A 5 31.37 61.38 -13.18
N PRO A 6 32.60 61.12 -13.66
CA PRO A 6 32.90 59.97 -14.53
C PRO A 6 32.50 58.64 -13.89
N TRP A 7 32.45 58.60 -12.56
CA TRP A 7 31.96 57.47 -11.78
C TRP A 7 30.50 57.09 -12.09
N PHE A 8 29.62 58.06 -12.34
CA PHE A 8 28.22 57.76 -12.67
C PHE A 8 28.11 57.05 -14.02
N TRP A 9 28.89 57.49 -15.01
CA TRP A 9 28.95 56.84 -16.31
C TRP A 9 29.59 55.46 -16.25
N ILE A 10 30.61 55.26 -15.40
CA ILE A 10 31.23 53.95 -15.18
C ILE A 10 30.27 53.01 -14.45
N ALA A 11 29.53 53.48 -13.44
CA ALA A 11 28.53 52.67 -12.74
C ALA A 11 27.37 52.29 -13.67
N LEU A 12 26.89 53.23 -14.48
CA LEU A 12 25.85 53.00 -15.47
C LEU A 12 26.31 52.02 -16.56
N ALA A 13 27.54 52.19 -17.07
CA ALA A 13 28.13 51.27 -18.02
C ALA A 13 28.37 49.89 -17.42
N ALA A 14 28.82 49.79 -16.17
CA ALA A 14 28.97 48.52 -15.46
C ALA A 14 27.62 47.82 -15.29
N VAL A 15 26.57 48.52 -14.85
CA VAL A 15 25.21 47.96 -14.77
C VAL A 15 24.72 47.51 -16.14
N LEU A 16 24.96 48.30 -17.19
CA LEU A 16 24.57 47.98 -18.56
C LEU A 16 25.43 46.87 -19.18
N LEU A 17 26.65 46.62 -18.70
CA LEU A 17 27.55 45.53 -19.13
C LEU A 17 27.34 44.25 -18.30
N LEU A 18 26.87 44.37 -17.06
CA LEU A 18 26.34 43.26 -16.26
C LEU A 18 25.00 42.76 -16.81
N LEU A 19 24.27 43.60 -17.54
CA LEU A 19 22.99 43.27 -18.16
C LEU A 19 23.09 42.23 -19.30
N PRO A 20 24.08 42.26 -20.21
CA PRO A 20 24.20 41.26 -21.29
C PRO A 20 24.87 39.93 -20.92
N MET A 21 25.49 39.74 -19.74
CA MET A 21 26.28 38.50 -19.49
C MET A 21 26.10 37.81 -18.11
N PRO A 22 26.43 38.40 -16.95
CA PRO A 22 26.46 37.65 -15.68
C PRO A 22 25.12 37.52 -14.95
N VAL A 23 24.29 38.57 -14.93
CA VAL A 23 23.04 38.57 -14.12
C VAL A 23 21.97 37.69 -14.75
N GLY A 24 21.84 37.70 -16.07
CA GLY A 24 20.84 36.88 -16.77
C GLY A 24 21.06 35.38 -16.53
N ARG A 25 22.31 34.92 -16.59
CA ARG A 25 22.65 33.51 -16.32
C ARG A 25 22.42 33.15 -14.85
N PHE A 26 22.76 34.04 -13.93
CA PHE A 26 22.48 33.82 -12.51
C PHE A 26 20.98 33.73 -12.22
N LEU A 27 20.17 34.57 -12.86
CA LEU A 27 18.72 34.53 -12.73
C LEU A 27 18.16 33.23 -13.33
N LEU A 28 18.63 32.81 -14.51
CA LEU A 28 18.26 31.54 -15.14
C LEU A 28 18.66 30.32 -14.31
N ASP A 29 19.84 30.33 -13.68
CA ASP A 29 20.29 29.26 -12.78
C ASP A 29 19.47 29.24 -11.47
N LEU A 30 19.07 30.40 -10.95
CA LEU A 30 18.21 30.49 -9.76
C LEU A 30 16.78 30.00 -10.07
N LEU A 31 16.24 30.42 -11.21
CA LEU A 31 14.91 30.03 -11.68
C LEU A 31 14.89 28.56 -12.10
N GLY A 32 15.92 28.09 -12.79
CA GLY A 32 16.12 26.70 -13.17
C GLY A 32 16.32 25.81 -11.94
N GLY A 33 17.17 26.22 -11.00
CA GLY A 33 17.38 25.52 -9.74
C GLY A 33 16.12 25.45 -8.87
N LEU A 34 15.40 26.56 -8.74
CA LEU A 34 14.16 26.61 -7.96
C LEU A 34 13.05 25.76 -8.61
N THR A 35 12.85 25.87 -9.92
CA THR A 35 11.86 25.06 -10.65
C THR A 35 12.21 23.57 -10.60
N LEU A 36 13.49 23.23 -10.77
CA LEU A 36 13.96 21.85 -10.64
C LEU A 36 13.73 21.33 -9.21
N THR A 37 14.05 22.12 -8.18
CA THR A 37 13.81 21.72 -6.80
C THR A 37 12.32 21.56 -6.52
N LEU A 38 11.48 22.47 -6.99
CA LEU A 38 10.04 22.43 -6.80
C LEU A 38 9.38 21.25 -7.53
N LEU A 39 9.99 20.76 -8.61
CA LEU A 39 9.53 19.57 -9.34
C LEU A 39 10.13 18.27 -8.78
N LEU A 40 11.41 18.29 -8.43
CA LEU A 40 12.15 17.13 -7.95
C LEU A 40 11.78 16.77 -6.51
N LEU A 41 11.52 17.77 -5.65
CA LEU A 41 11.11 17.56 -4.27
C LEU A 41 9.81 16.74 -4.16
N PRO A 42 8.69 17.10 -4.82
CA PRO A 42 7.48 16.28 -4.78
C PRO A 42 7.67 14.93 -5.47
N LEU A 43 8.52 14.84 -6.50
CA LEU A 43 8.80 13.56 -7.16
C LEU A 43 9.54 12.59 -6.21
N LEU A 44 10.54 13.09 -5.48
CA LEU A 44 11.26 12.33 -4.45
C LEU A 44 10.34 11.99 -3.27
N ALA A 45 9.51 12.94 -2.82
CA ALA A 45 8.55 12.69 -1.75
C ALA A 45 7.52 11.63 -2.17
N GLY A 46 7.03 11.66 -3.40
CA GLY A 46 6.14 10.65 -3.97
C GLY A 46 6.81 9.28 -4.02
N ALA A 47 8.05 9.20 -4.49
CA ALA A 47 8.83 7.96 -4.51
C ALA A 47 9.04 7.40 -3.09
N ALA A 48 9.40 8.25 -2.13
CA ALA A 48 9.55 7.86 -0.72
C ALA A 48 8.23 7.39 -0.10
N ALA A 49 7.13 8.10 -0.37
CA ALA A 49 5.79 7.71 0.09
C ALA A 49 5.36 6.37 -0.51
N TRP A 50 5.65 6.12 -1.79
CA TRP A 50 5.37 4.84 -2.44
C TRP A 50 6.13 3.69 -1.79
N ILE A 51 7.43 3.88 -1.53
CA ILE A 51 8.26 2.88 -0.85
C ILE A 51 7.74 2.65 0.58
N GLY A 52 7.42 3.70 1.31
CA GLY A 52 6.83 3.62 2.65
C GLY A 52 5.51 2.88 2.67
N TRP A 53 4.64 3.11 1.68
CA TRP A 53 3.36 2.41 1.52
C TRP A 53 3.54 0.93 1.24
N GLN A 54 4.52 0.54 0.43
CA GLN A 54 4.81 -0.86 0.15
C GLN A 54 5.27 -1.60 1.41
N VAL A 55 6.13 -0.96 2.21
CA VAL A 55 6.57 -1.50 3.51
C VAL A 55 5.39 -1.61 4.46
N LEU A 56 4.54 -0.58 4.53
CA LEU A 56 3.32 -0.62 5.34
C LEU A 56 2.44 -1.80 4.93
N ARG A 57 2.15 -1.94 3.63
CA ARG A 57 1.34 -3.05 3.08
C ARG A 57 1.92 -4.43 3.40
N SER A 58 3.25 -4.58 3.39
CA SER A 58 3.91 -5.84 3.78
C SER A 58 3.69 -6.23 5.26
N ARG A 59 3.38 -5.24 6.11
CA ARG A 59 3.15 -5.42 7.55
C ARG A 59 1.68 -5.66 7.89
N LEU A 60 0.75 -5.24 7.03
CA LEU A 60 -0.68 -5.50 7.22
C LEU A 60 -0.96 -6.98 6.96
N ARG A 61 -1.19 -7.75 8.03
CA ARG A 61 -1.69 -9.13 7.91
C ARG A 61 -3.21 -9.13 8.07
N PRO A 62 -3.98 -9.70 7.12
CA PRO A 62 -5.41 -9.89 7.30
C PRO A 62 -5.67 -10.98 8.35
N CYS A 63 -6.62 -10.76 9.25
CA CYS A 63 -7.04 -11.79 10.21
C CYS A 63 -7.77 -12.93 9.48
N PRO A 64 -7.39 -14.21 9.67
CA PRO A 64 -8.00 -15.34 8.97
C PRO A 64 -9.45 -15.62 9.39
N VAL A 65 -9.90 -15.09 10.54
CA VAL A 65 -11.24 -15.35 11.07
C VAL A 65 -12.25 -14.28 10.64
N CYS A 66 -11.84 -13.01 10.68
CA CYS A 66 -12.75 -11.88 10.49
C CYS A 66 -12.35 -10.91 9.37
N GLY A 67 -11.26 -11.15 8.65
CA GLY A 67 -10.86 -10.39 7.45
C GLY A 67 -10.34 -8.98 7.69
N VAL A 68 -10.40 -8.48 8.93
CA VAL A 68 -9.89 -7.14 9.26
C VAL A 68 -8.36 -7.09 9.13
N SER A 69 -7.86 -6.05 8.48
CA SER A 69 -6.42 -5.80 8.37
C SER A 69 -5.93 -5.08 9.63
N SER A 70 -4.94 -5.65 10.31
CA SER A 70 -4.37 -5.05 11.52
C SER A 70 -2.84 -5.00 11.47
N LEU A 71 -2.29 -3.99 12.14
CA LEU A 71 -0.85 -3.75 12.27
C LEU A 71 -0.31 -4.63 13.40
N ALA A 72 0.14 -5.85 13.05
CA ALA A 72 1.00 -6.71 13.88
C ALA A 72 0.72 -6.69 15.41
N VAL A 73 -0.54 -6.96 15.81
CA VAL A 73 -0.91 -7.21 17.21
C VAL A 73 -1.03 -8.72 17.41
N ASP A 74 -0.71 -9.28 18.57
CA ASP A 74 -0.84 -10.73 18.82
C ASP A 74 -2.30 -11.23 18.81
N ARG A 75 -3.26 -10.31 18.99
CA ARG A 75 -4.70 -10.56 19.09
C ARG A 75 -5.46 -9.59 18.19
N CYS A 76 -6.43 -10.10 17.44
CA CYS A 76 -7.28 -9.29 16.58
C CYS A 76 -8.19 -8.36 17.43
N PRO A 77 -8.21 -7.03 17.20
CA PRO A 77 -9.07 -6.12 17.96
C PRO A 77 -10.56 -6.25 17.64
N ALA A 78 -10.93 -6.83 16.49
CA ALA A 78 -12.33 -7.02 16.10
C ALA A 78 -12.92 -8.34 16.62
N CYS A 79 -12.15 -9.43 16.56
CA CYS A 79 -12.65 -10.77 16.88
C CYS A 79 -11.87 -11.51 17.99
N GLY A 80 -10.83 -10.90 18.57
CA GLY A 80 -10.09 -11.45 19.71
C GLY A 80 -9.22 -12.68 19.43
N SER A 81 -9.21 -13.20 18.20
CA SER A 81 -8.43 -14.37 17.78
C SER A 81 -6.93 -14.07 17.76
N SER A 82 -6.09 -15.06 18.08
CA SER A 82 -4.64 -14.93 17.96
C SER A 82 -4.23 -14.79 16.50
N MET A 83 -3.37 -13.82 16.19
CA MET A 83 -2.84 -13.57 14.84
C MET A 83 -1.65 -14.49 14.48
N GLN A 84 -1.25 -15.41 15.36
CA GLN A 84 -0.47 -16.57 14.97
C GLN A 84 -1.29 -17.36 13.95
N ALA A 85 -0.87 -17.29 12.68
CA ALA A 85 -1.19 -18.34 11.74
C ALA A 85 -0.72 -19.62 12.41
N SER A 86 -1.68 -20.42 12.91
CA SER A 86 -1.41 -21.76 13.41
C SER A 86 -0.82 -22.56 12.26
N GLY A 87 0.50 -22.47 12.10
CA GLY A 87 1.35 -23.43 11.44
C GLY A 87 1.51 -24.67 12.32
N SER A 88 0.49 -25.07 13.08
CA SER A 88 0.31 -26.46 13.44
C SER A 88 -0.19 -27.16 12.19
N VAL A 89 0.72 -27.35 11.24
CA VAL A 89 0.57 -28.36 10.21
C VAL A 89 0.41 -29.66 10.99
N SER A 90 -0.82 -30.16 11.03
CA SER A 90 -1.05 -31.56 11.40
C SER A 90 -0.14 -32.39 10.49
N PRO A 91 0.75 -33.25 11.01
CA PRO A 91 1.74 -33.95 10.21
C PRO A 91 1.01 -34.86 9.22
N GLY A 92 0.78 -34.35 8.00
CA GLY A 92 -0.07 -35.02 7.02
C GLY A 92 -0.61 -34.12 5.90
N PHE A 93 -0.60 -32.78 6.02
CA PHE A 93 -1.05 -31.90 4.93
C PHE A 93 0.03 -30.89 4.51
N THR A 94 0.68 -31.18 3.39
CA THR A 94 1.58 -30.24 2.70
C THR A 94 0.74 -29.38 1.75
N ALA A 95 0.42 -28.15 2.15
CA ALA A 95 -0.18 -27.18 1.23
C ALA A 95 0.86 -26.78 0.16
N PRO A 96 0.54 -26.83 -1.15
CA PRO A 96 1.45 -26.34 -2.18
C PRO A 96 1.63 -24.82 -2.06
N ALA A 97 2.87 -24.34 -2.15
CA ALA A 97 3.25 -22.94 -1.99
C ALA A 97 2.87 -22.03 -3.19
N THR A 98 1.88 -22.43 -3.98
CA THR A 98 1.35 -21.67 -5.11
C THR A 98 -0.02 -21.15 -4.74
N GLU A 99 -0.19 -19.83 -4.81
CA GLU A 99 -1.47 -19.13 -4.65
C GLU A 99 -2.56 -19.86 -5.45
N ILE A 100 -3.50 -20.48 -4.75
CA ILE A 100 -4.55 -21.29 -5.36
C ILE A 100 -5.64 -20.33 -5.85
N ASP A 101 -5.73 -20.17 -7.17
CA ASP A 101 -6.81 -19.43 -7.82
C ASP A 101 -8.12 -20.21 -7.67
N VAL A 102 -9.08 -19.60 -6.96
CA VAL A 102 -10.39 -20.19 -6.64
C VAL A 102 -11.21 -20.47 -7.92
N THR A 103 -10.92 -19.79 -9.03
CA THR A 103 -11.59 -20.04 -10.31
C THR A 103 -11.14 -21.34 -10.99
N GLN A 104 -10.04 -21.95 -10.54
CA GLN A 104 -9.49 -23.20 -11.09
C GLN A 104 -9.86 -24.44 -10.25
N VAL A 105 -10.70 -24.29 -9.21
CA VAL A 105 -11.06 -25.38 -8.29
C VAL A 105 -12.50 -25.85 -8.54
N THR A 106 -12.67 -27.13 -8.85
CA THR A 106 -13.99 -27.77 -8.99
C THR A 106 -14.31 -28.55 -7.73
N ILE A 107 -15.45 -28.25 -7.10
CA ILE A 107 -15.95 -29.00 -5.94
C ILE A 107 -16.87 -30.12 -6.45
N ASN A 108 -16.47 -31.38 -6.25
CA ASN A 108 -17.33 -32.52 -6.54
C ASN A 108 -18.22 -32.79 -5.32
N VAL A 109 -19.54 -32.70 -5.48
CA VAL A 109 -20.51 -33.01 -4.43
C VAL A 109 -21.15 -34.35 -4.76
N GLU A 110 -20.90 -35.35 -3.94
CA GLU A 110 -21.59 -36.64 -4.00
C GLU A 110 -22.73 -36.62 -2.99
N ALA A 111 -23.96 -36.71 -3.48
CA ALA A 111 -25.12 -36.88 -2.62
C ALA A 111 -25.20 -38.34 -2.20
N VAL A 112 -25.03 -38.59 -0.90
CA VAL A 112 -25.33 -39.89 -0.29
C VAL A 112 -26.78 -39.84 0.15
N GLU A 113 -27.61 -40.73 -0.40
CA GLU A 113 -28.97 -40.93 0.10
C GLU A 113 -28.87 -41.42 1.55
N VAL A 114 -29.41 -40.62 2.47
CA VAL A 114 -29.51 -41.01 3.87
C VAL A 114 -30.73 -41.92 3.99
N GLU A 115 -30.50 -43.21 4.14
CA GLU A 115 -31.53 -44.16 4.56
C GLU A 115 -32.04 -43.73 5.94
N THR A 116 -33.11 -42.94 5.95
CA THR A 116 -33.87 -42.70 7.17
C THR A 116 -34.58 -44.02 7.49
N SER A 117 -33.96 -44.79 8.38
CA SER A 117 -34.62 -45.94 9.01
C SER A 117 -35.78 -45.41 9.83
N ASP A 118 -36.95 -45.27 9.20
CA ASP A 118 -38.22 -45.24 9.90
C ASP A 118 -38.45 -46.63 10.49
N SER A 119 -37.89 -46.83 11.68
CA SER A 119 -38.12 -48.00 12.53
C SER A 119 -38.73 -47.51 13.84
N GLY A 120 -40.06 -47.40 13.82
CA GLY A 120 -40.91 -47.07 14.97
C GLY A 120 -42.17 -47.95 15.01
N SER A 121 -41.97 -49.26 15.17
CA SER A 121 -42.78 -50.26 15.91
C SER A 121 -44.29 -50.04 16.16
N GLU A 122 -45.05 -51.09 15.81
CA GLU A 122 -46.32 -51.59 16.38
C GLU A 122 -46.59 -51.27 17.87
N GLN A 123 -47.83 -50.83 18.17
CA GLN A 123 -48.77 -51.42 19.16
C GLN A 123 -49.86 -50.40 19.54
N HIS A 124 -51.04 -50.47 18.89
CA HIS A 124 -52.26 -49.90 19.47
C HIS A 124 -53.27 -51.02 19.78
N ARG A 125 -53.52 -51.09 21.08
CA ARG A 125 -54.26 -52.03 21.90
C ARG A 125 -55.77 -51.96 21.60
N SER A 126 -56.39 -53.12 21.39
CA SER A 126 -57.85 -53.32 21.53
C SER A 126 -58.31 -52.97 22.96
N PRO A 127 -59.52 -52.42 23.13
CA PRO A 127 -60.42 -53.05 24.09
C PRO A 127 -61.90 -53.04 23.68
N GLY A 128 -62.59 -54.12 24.07
CA GLY A 128 -63.97 -54.10 24.60
C GLY A 128 -65.09 -54.05 23.59
#